data_AF-A0A060HNA9-F1
#
_entry.id   AF-A0A060HNA9-F1
#
_cell.length_a   1.000
_cell.length_b   1.000
_cell.length_c   1.000
_cell.angle_alpha   90.00
_cell.angle_beta   90.00
_cell.angle_gamma   90.00
#
_symmetry.space_group_name_H-M   'P 1'
#
loop_
_entity.id
_entity.type
_entity.pdbx_description
1 polymer ?
#
loop_
_entity_poly.entity_id
_entity_poly.type
_entity_poly.pdbx_seq_one_letter_code
_entity_poly.pdbx_strand_id
1 'polypeptide(L)' 'MDYLIMTAIMSLHNEAAARSNFTTGQSWGALRKAWKGYRIAKVQGDASRMREYAGKIRKIQGELGVSVASFPHLGIN' A
#
# COMPACT_ATOMS: atom_id res chain seq x y z
N MET A 1 11.44 -0.81 -6.78
CA MET A 1 10.21 -0.03 -6.53
C MET A 1 10.62 1.28 -5.91
N ASP A 2 11.01 2.15 -6.80
CA ASP A 2 11.67 3.41 -6.59
C ASP A 2 10.60 4.45 -6.25
N TYR A 3 10.93 5.43 -5.40
CA TYR A 3 9.99 6.45 -4.89
C TYR A 3 9.23 7.17 -6.03
N LEU A 4 9.82 7.19 -7.23
CA LEU A 4 9.26 7.74 -8.46
C LEU A 4 7.96 7.04 -8.93
N ILE A 5 7.89 5.70 -8.83
CA ILE A 5 6.70 4.94 -9.28
C ILE A 5 5.52 5.18 -8.33
N MET A 6 5.80 5.35 -7.02
CA MET A 6 4.79 5.65 -6.02
C MET A 6 4.17 7.03 -6.21
N THR A 7 4.97 8.03 -6.59
CA THR A 7 4.46 9.38 -6.93
C THR A 7 3.67 9.38 -8.24
N ALA A 8 4.12 8.64 -9.26
CA ALA A 8 3.40 8.53 -10.53
C ALA A 8 2.01 7.89 -10.35
N ILE A 9 1.91 6.82 -9.54
CA ILE A 9 0.62 6.18 -9.20
C ILE A 9 -0.30 7.13 -8.41
N MET A 10 0.26 7.99 -7.54
CA MET A 10 -0.50 9.00 -6.78
C MET A 10 -1.11 10.08 -7.69
N SER A 11 -0.45 10.42 -8.80
CA SER A 11 -0.96 11.42 -9.74
C SER A 11 -2.05 10.89 -10.68
N LEU A 12 -2.18 9.57 -10.82
CA LEU A 12 -3.09 8.91 -11.76
C LEU A 12 -4.44 8.47 -11.16
N HIS A 13 -4.56 8.32 -9.83
CA HIS A 13 -5.73 7.69 -9.20
C HIS A 13 -6.57 8.64 -8.33
N ASN A 14 -6.91 9.83 -8.83
CA ASN A 14 -7.88 10.73 -8.18
C ASN A 14 -9.36 10.36 -8.44
N GLU A 15 -9.64 9.37 -9.30
CA GLU A 15 -11.02 9.11 -9.79
C GLU A 15 -11.71 7.86 -9.19
N ALA A 16 -11.01 6.97 -8.48
CA ALA A 16 -11.56 5.67 -8.07
C ALA A 16 -12.29 5.64 -6.70
N ALA A 17 -12.59 6.80 -6.11
CA ALA A 17 -12.84 6.91 -4.67
C ALA A 17 -14.32 6.94 -4.24
N ALA A 18 -15.25 6.47 -5.07
CA ALA A 18 -16.69 6.69 -4.84
C ALA A 18 -17.44 5.58 -4.07
N ARG A 19 -16.76 4.57 -3.48
CA ARG A 19 -17.47 3.36 -2.98
C ARG A 19 -17.12 2.81 -1.59
N SER A 20 -16.39 3.52 -0.74
CA SER A 20 -16.10 3.06 0.63
C SER A 20 -16.50 4.10 1.69
N ASN A 21 -17.17 3.65 2.76
CA ASN A 21 -17.59 4.46 3.94
C ASN A 21 -16.44 5.06 4.77
N PHE A 22 -15.22 5.13 4.23
CA PHE A 22 -14.09 5.87 4.77
C PHE A 22 -13.78 6.99 3.78
N THR A 23 -13.66 8.24 4.26
CA THR A 23 -13.25 9.34 3.39
C THR A 23 -11.92 8.95 2.76
N THR A 24 -11.84 9.07 1.44
CA THR A 24 -10.68 8.74 0.59
C THR A 24 -9.36 9.10 1.25
N GLY A 25 -9.27 10.30 1.82
CA GLY A 25 -8.08 10.79 2.53
C GLY A 25 -7.64 9.94 3.74
N GLN A 26 -8.56 9.34 4.50
CA GLN A 26 -8.23 8.47 5.63
C GLN A 26 -7.60 7.15 5.17
N SER A 27 -8.17 6.54 4.13
CA SER A 27 -7.62 5.30 3.53
C SER A 27 -6.26 5.53 2.89
N TRP A 28 -6.04 6.68 2.23
CA TRP A 28 -4.70 7.07 1.74
C TRP A 28 -3.68 7.31 2.85
N GLY A 29 -4.10 7.91 3.97
CA GLY A 29 -3.26 8.08 5.15
C GLY A 29 -2.83 6.75 5.77
N ALA A 30 -3.75 5.80 5.86
CA ALA A 30 -3.47 4.43 6.31
C ALA A 30 -2.50 3.71 5.36
N LEU A 31 -2.69 3.86 4.04
CA LEU A 31 -1.80 3.28 3.03
C LEU A 31 -0.37 3.80 3.19
N ARG A 32 -0.18 5.11 3.35
CA ARG A 32 1.14 5.72 3.59
C ARG A 32 1.81 5.18 4.85
N LYS A 33 1.05 5.02 5.95
CA LYS A 33 1.57 4.42 7.19
C LYS A 33 1.98 2.97 7.00
N ALA A 34 1.19 2.17 6.29
CA ALA A 34 1.49 0.77 6.01
C ALA A 34 2.77 0.61 5.16
N TRP A 35 2.94 1.43 4.13
CA TRP A 35 4.18 1.47 3.33
C TRP A 35 5.41 1.88 4.14
N LYS A 36 5.28 2.86 5.04
CA LYS A 36 6.38 3.25 5.94
C LYS A 36 6.77 2.10 6.85
N GLY A 37 5.80 1.40 7.45
CA GLY A 37 6.02 0.21 8.26
C GLY A 37 6.73 -0.91 7.50
N TYR A 38 6.29 -1.19 6.27
CA TYR A 38 6.93 -2.18 5.39
C TYR A 38 8.40 -1.86 5.14
N ARG A 39 8.73 -0.59 4.88
CA ARG A 39 10.13 -0.16 4.67
C ARG A 39 10.98 -0.35 5.91
N ILE A 40 10.47 0.00 7.08
CA ILE A 40 11.18 -0.18 8.36
C ILE A 40 11.42 -1.68 8.61
N ALA A 41 10.39 -2.51 8.44
CA ALA A 41 10.51 -3.96 8.58
C ALA A 41 11.51 -4.56 7.58
N LYS A 42 11.54 -4.06 6.34
CA LYS A 42 12.54 -4.46 5.33
C LYS A 42 13.96 -4.11 5.76
N VAL A 43 14.18 -2.90 6.29
CA VAL A 43 15.50 -2.47 6.78
C VAL A 43 15.93 -3.28 8.01
N GLN A 44 14.98 -3.65 8.87
CA GLN A 44 15.22 -4.50 10.04
C GLN A 44 15.37 -6.00 9.70
N GLY A 45 15.11 -6.41 8.45
CA GLY A 45 15.11 -7.82 8.05
C GLY A 45 13.96 -8.64 8.63
N ASP A 46 12.91 -8.00 9.16
CA ASP A 46 11.78 -8.67 9.77
C ASP A 46 10.73 -9.07 8.72
N ALA A 47 10.91 -10.27 8.17
CA ALA A 47 10.02 -10.83 7.15
C ALA A 47 8.57 -11.02 7.65
N SER A 48 8.37 -11.24 8.95
CA SER A 48 7.03 -11.42 9.54
C SER A 48 6.23 -10.12 9.46
N ARG A 49 6.84 -9.02 9.94
CA ARG A 49 6.25 -7.68 9.85
C ARG A 49 6.08 -7.23 8.40
N MET A 50 7.03 -7.55 7.51
CA MET A 50 6.90 -7.25 6.09
C MET A 50 5.64 -7.90 5.48
N ARG A 51 5.34 -9.17 5.81
CA ARG A 51 4.11 -9.85 5.35
C ARG A 51 2.85 -9.21 5.91
N GLU A 52 2.86 -8.85 7.18
CA GLU A 52 1.72 -8.18 7.82
C GLU A 52 1.41 -6.83 7.16
N TYR A 53 2.44 -6.02 6.91
CA TYR A 53 2.28 -4.74 6.21
C TYR A 53 1.88 -4.93 4.74
N ALA A 54 2.43 -5.92 4.04
CA ALA A 54 2.02 -6.25 2.68
C ALA A 54 0.53 -6.59 2.61
N GLY A 55 0.01 -7.40 3.54
CA GLY A 55 -1.42 -7.71 3.63
C GLY A 55 -2.28 -6.46 3.84
N LYS A 56 -1.87 -5.57 4.76
CA LYS A 56 -2.55 -4.29 5.01
C LYS A 56 -2.57 -3.38 3.76
N ILE A 57 -1.43 -3.27 3.06
CA ILE A 57 -1.32 -2.50 1.82
C ILE A 57 -2.31 -3.01 0.78
N ARG A 58 -2.33 -4.33 0.53
CA ARG A 58 -3.24 -4.94 -0.45
C ARG A 58 -4.71 -4.71 -0.08
N LYS A 59 -5.06 -4.86 1.19
CA LYS A 59 -6.44 -4.64 1.68
C LYS A 59 -6.89 -3.20 1.41
N ILE A 60 -6.07 -2.22 1.80
CA ILE A 60 -6.38 -0.79 1.62
C ILE A 60 -6.43 -0.44 0.12
N GLN A 61 -5.55 -1.01 -0.71
CA GLN A 61 -5.58 -0.82 -2.16
C GLN A 61 -6.87 -1.38 -2.78
N GLY A 62 -7.32 -2.56 -2.33
CA GLY A 62 -8.60 -3.13 -2.76
C GLY A 62 -9.80 -2.28 -2.33
N GLU A 63 -9.79 -1.75 -1.10
CA GLU A 63 -10.83 -0.83 -0.60
C GLU A 63 -10.86 0.50 -1.37
N LEU A 64 -9.69 0.98 -1.82
CA LEU A 64 -9.53 2.19 -2.64
C LEU A 64 -9.77 1.96 -4.13
N GLY A 65 -9.94 0.71 -4.58
CA GLY A 65 -10.07 0.38 -6.00
C GLY A 65 -8.83 0.67 -6.84
N VAL A 66 -7.64 0.71 -6.23
CA VAL A 66 -6.36 0.97 -6.93
C VAL A 66 -5.61 -0.33 -7.18
N SER A 67 -4.64 -0.29 -8.10
CA SER A 67 -3.80 -1.45 -8.40
C SER A 67 -3.14 -1.99 -7.13
N VAL A 68 -3.38 -3.26 -6.86
CA VAL A 68 -2.81 -3.99 -5.73
C VAL A 68 -1.32 -4.21 -5.99
N ALA A 69 -0.48 -3.92 -4.99
CA ALA A 69 0.96 -4.12 -5.09
C ALA A 69 1.32 -5.59 -4.83
N SER A 70 2.15 -6.16 -5.70
CA SER A 70 2.75 -7.48 -5.48
C SER A 70 4.08 -7.36 -4.73
N PHE A 71 4.35 -8.35 -3.88
CA PHE A 71 5.57 -8.47 -3.09
C PHE A 71 6.24 -9.83 -3.41
N PRO A 72 6.94 -9.96 -4.55
CA PRO A 72 7.54 -11.22 -5.00
C PRO A 72 8.55 -11.77 -3.99
N HIS A 73 9.27 -10.87 -3.32
CA HIS A 73 10.27 -11.19 -2.29
C HIS A 73 9.66 -11.86 -1.04
N LEU A 74 8.34 -11.83 -0.91
CA LEU A 74 7.59 -12.45 0.18
C LEU A 74 6.70 -13.60 -0.30
N GLY A 75 6.71 -13.92 -1.60
CA GLY A 75 5.79 -14.87 -2.22
C GLY A 75 4.34 -14.39 -2.26
N ILE A 76 4.10 -13.08 -2.19
CA ILE A 76 2.76 -12.50 -2.20
C ILE A 76 2.51 -11.87 -3.58
N ASN A 77 1.67 -12.50 -4.39
CA ASN A 77 1.23 -12.00 -5.70
C ASN A 77 -0.11 -11.28 -5.60
#